data_AF-F2B8W2-F1
#
_entry.id   AF-F2B8W2-F1
#
_cell.length_a   1.000
_cell.length_b   1.000
_cell.length_c   1.000
_cell.angle_alpha   90.00
_cell.angle_beta   90.00
_cell.angle_gamma   90.00
#
_symmetry.space_group_name_H-M   'P 1'
#
loop_
_entity.id
_entity.type
_entity.pdbx_description
1 polymer ?
#
loop_
_entity_poly.entity_id
_entity_poly.type
_entity_poly.pdbx_seq_one_letter_code
_entity_poly.pdbx_strand_id
1 'polypeptide(L)'
;MSIIRPDLFCAAAYVLLFLAAVAQSRRLSWLLAALFLWLLAGRAGAWLLPGFLSPTSTVFLYMPQLYIAPACLLFLLLNGRRAADGAYYEAGVRPLPVLFASSCVAMALAHALVLLLVWQAWPDGLSPRLLPVLADLALLQPVYWLAMQLLLMAVSALHGRFDGRPMAAFSVRGIQAGLLLTLVAQTAYAAAALWPGAF
;
A
#
# COMPACT_ATOMS: atom_id res chain seq x y z
N MET A 1 -1.15 -9.55 31.77
CA MET A 1 -2.11 -10.23 30.87
C MET A 1 -1.90 -9.70 29.45
N SER A 2 -1.43 -10.58 28.55
CA SER A 2 -1.24 -10.41 27.10
C SER A 2 -0.50 -9.15 26.59
N ILE A 3 0.84 -9.21 26.55
CA ILE A 3 1.76 -8.21 25.99
C ILE A 3 2.01 -8.52 24.50
N ILE A 4 0.96 -8.61 23.69
CA ILE A 4 1.08 -8.76 22.22
C ILE A 4 0.11 -7.78 21.59
N ARG A 5 0.62 -6.64 21.11
CA ARG A 5 -0.17 -5.72 20.28
C ARG A 5 -0.21 -6.30 18.85
N PRO A 6 -1.38 -6.76 18.36
CA PRO A 6 -1.48 -7.39 17.04
C PRO A 6 -1.00 -6.47 15.90
N ASP A 7 -1.08 -5.16 16.11
CA ASP A 7 -0.67 -4.15 15.12
C ASP A 7 0.83 -4.20 14.79
N LEU A 8 1.68 -4.43 15.80
CA LEU A 8 3.13 -4.58 15.58
C LEU A 8 3.45 -5.81 14.74
N PHE A 9 2.74 -6.91 15.01
CA PHE A 9 2.92 -8.14 14.26
C PHE A 9 2.50 -7.97 12.80
N CYS A 10 1.38 -7.27 12.54
CA CYS A 10 0.95 -6.98 11.18
C CYS A 10 1.88 -6.03 10.44
N ALA A 11 2.40 -4.99 11.09
CA ALA A 11 3.40 -4.10 10.50
C ALA A 11 4.70 -4.88 10.17
N ALA A 12 5.17 -5.71 11.10
CA ALA A 12 6.33 -6.58 10.87
C ALA A 12 6.07 -7.59 9.74
N ALA A 13 4.90 -8.22 9.70
CA ALA A 13 4.51 -9.15 8.64
C ALA A 13 4.46 -8.46 7.27
N TYR A 14 3.97 -7.21 7.20
CA TYR A 14 3.98 -6.43 5.98
C TYR A 14 5.41 -6.13 5.49
N VAL A 15 6.31 -5.75 6.40
CA VAL A 15 7.73 -5.55 6.07
C VAL A 15 8.41 -6.86 5.65
N LEU A 16 8.14 -7.97 6.35
CA LEU A 16 8.67 -9.29 5.98
C LEU A 16 8.18 -9.75 4.61
N LEU A 17 6.91 -9.50 4.29
CA LEU A 17 6.33 -9.78 2.97
C LEU A 17 7.04 -8.96 1.88
N PHE A 18 7.31 -7.68 2.15
CA PHE A 18 8.12 -6.84 1.27
C PHE A 18 9.55 -7.38 1.11
N LEU A 19 10.23 -7.74 2.20
CA LEU A 19 11.58 -8.30 2.15
C LEU A 19 11.63 -9.63 1.37
N ALA A 20 10.61 -10.47 1.52
CA ALA A 20 10.47 -11.70 0.74
C ALA A 20 10.29 -11.38 -0.76
N ALA A 21 9.49 -10.37 -1.10
CA ALA A 21 9.32 -9.89 -2.47
C ALA A 21 10.65 -9.35 -3.04
N VAL A 22 11.39 -8.54 -2.28
CA VAL A 22 12.72 -8.04 -2.66
C VAL A 22 13.68 -9.20 -2.91
N ALA A 23 13.79 -10.15 -1.98
CA ALA A 23 14.68 -11.30 -2.10
C ALA A 23 14.37 -12.14 -3.34
N GLN A 24 13.09 -12.36 -3.65
CA GLN A 24 12.65 -13.08 -4.84
C GLN A 24 12.89 -12.31 -6.14
N SER A 25 12.85 -10.98 -6.11
CA SER A 25 13.12 -10.14 -7.28
C SER A 25 14.61 -10.08 -7.63
N ARG A 26 15.50 -10.33 -6.65
CA ARG A 26 16.95 -10.10 -6.75
C ARG A 26 17.33 -8.66 -7.16
N ARG A 27 16.45 -7.69 -6.92
CA ARG A 27 16.68 -6.27 -7.21
C ARG A 27 16.97 -5.49 -5.93
N LEU A 28 18.25 -5.36 -5.58
CA LEU A 28 18.66 -4.56 -4.42
C LEU A 28 18.29 -3.08 -4.56
N SER A 29 18.19 -2.56 -5.79
CA SER A 29 17.71 -1.20 -6.04
C SER A 29 16.31 -0.93 -5.49
N TRP A 30 15.43 -1.95 -5.43
CA TRP A 30 14.10 -1.81 -4.87
C TRP A 30 14.13 -1.60 -3.35
N LEU A 31 15.01 -2.35 -2.65
CA LEU A 31 15.24 -2.17 -1.22
C LEU A 31 15.87 -0.81 -0.92
N LEU A 32 16.89 -0.43 -1.69
CA LEU A 32 17.57 0.86 -1.54
C LEU A 32 16.60 2.03 -1.79
N ALA A 33 15.70 1.92 -2.76
CA ALA A 33 14.67 2.91 -3.00
C ALA A 33 13.74 3.05 -1.77
N ALA A 34 13.28 1.93 -1.19
CA ALA A 34 12.44 1.96 0.00
C ALA A 34 13.18 2.56 1.22
N LEU A 35 14.45 2.22 1.41
CA LEU A 35 15.29 2.80 2.48
C LEU A 35 15.51 4.30 2.29
N PHE A 36 15.79 4.74 1.07
CA PHE A 36 15.94 6.16 0.76
C PHE A 36 14.64 6.94 1.01
N LEU A 37 13.50 6.37 0.58
CA LEU A 37 12.17 6.93 0.82
C LEU A 37 11.82 6.95 2.31
N TRP A 38 12.20 5.93 3.06
CA TRP A 38 12.03 5.90 4.52
C TRP A 38 12.81 7.02 5.20
N LEU A 39 14.10 7.19 4.86
CA LEU A 39 14.92 8.27 5.40
C LEU A 39 14.39 9.65 5.00
N LEU A 40 13.99 9.83 3.74
CA LEU A 40 13.43 11.09 3.24
C LEU A 40 12.13 11.44 3.96
N ALA A 41 11.21 10.48 4.06
CA ALA A 41 9.93 10.67 4.73
C ALA A 41 10.11 10.92 6.23
N GLY A 42 11.04 10.23 6.89
CA GLY A 42 11.34 10.47 8.30
C GLY A 42 12.04 11.81 8.53
N ARG A 43 12.86 12.27 7.59
CA ARG A 43 13.47 13.61 7.64
C ARG A 43 12.43 14.72 7.47
N ALA A 44 11.47 14.52 6.56
CA ALA A 44 10.33 15.41 6.37
C ALA A 44 9.40 15.41 7.60
N GLY A 45 9.12 14.22 8.16
CA GLY A 45 8.38 14.05 9.40
C GLY A 45 9.02 14.79 10.57
N ALA A 46 10.34 14.68 10.74
CA ALA A 46 11.07 15.39 11.78
C ALA A 46 11.05 16.91 11.62
N TRP A 47 10.84 17.42 10.40
CA TRP A 47 10.65 18.85 10.16
C TRP A 47 9.23 19.31 10.50
N LEU A 48 8.21 18.47 10.22
CA LEU A 48 6.81 18.74 10.54
C LEU A 48 6.50 18.65 12.04
N LEU A 49 6.95 17.56 12.69
CA LEU A 49 6.72 17.25 14.10
C LEU A 49 8.04 16.76 14.73
N PRO A 50 8.92 17.69 15.14
CA PRO A 50 10.21 17.37 15.74
C PRO A 50 10.05 16.47 16.96
N GLY A 51 10.85 15.40 17.04
CA GLY A 51 10.85 14.45 18.16
C GLY A 51 9.79 13.35 18.11
N PHE A 52 8.71 13.52 17.33
CA PHE A 52 7.63 12.52 17.22
C PHE A 52 7.73 11.69 15.93
N LEU A 53 8.01 12.33 14.79
CA LEU A 53 8.09 11.69 13.47
C LEU A 53 9.54 11.59 12.94
N SER A 54 10.47 11.14 13.78
CA SER A 54 11.83 10.84 13.32
C SER A 54 11.88 9.50 12.57
N PRO A 55 12.89 9.25 11.69
CA PRO A 55 13.04 7.98 10.99
C PRO A 55 13.07 6.76 11.92
N THR A 56 13.59 6.96 13.14
CA THR A 56 13.74 5.94 14.19
C THR A 56 12.61 5.92 15.21
N SER A 57 11.58 6.77 15.07
CA SER A 57 10.48 6.78 16.04
C SER A 57 9.62 5.53 15.88
N THR A 58 9.09 5.04 17.00
CA THR A 58 8.22 3.86 17.01
C THR A 58 6.99 4.07 16.12
N VAL A 59 6.44 5.28 16.09
CA VAL A 59 5.32 5.68 15.24
C VAL A 59 5.65 5.49 13.76
N PHE A 60 6.85 5.89 13.35
CA PHE A 60 7.28 5.80 11.97
C PHE A 60 7.49 4.34 11.50
N LEU A 61 7.80 3.43 12.43
CA LEU A 61 7.86 1.99 12.17
C LEU A 61 6.49 1.34 11.91
N TYR A 62 5.39 1.94 12.39
CA TYR A 62 4.03 1.50 12.08
C TYR A 62 3.53 1.95 10.70
N MET A 63 4.30 2.79 10.00
CA MET A 63 3.90 3.41 8.75
C MET A 63 4.69 2.92 7.52
N PRO A 64 4.98 1.61 7.36
CA PRO A 64 5.85 1.13 6.28
C PRO A 64 5.30 1.41 4.88
N GLN A 65 3.98 1.47 4.73
CA GLN A 65 3.29 1.83 3.50
C GLN A 65 3.70 3.20 2.93
N LEU A 66 4.10 4.18 3.76
CA LEU A 66 4.48 5.51 3.28
C LEU A 66 5.72 5.51 2.38
N TYR A 67 6.66 4.58 2.61
CA TYR A 67 7.89 4.49 1.83
C TYR A 67 7.96 3.24 0.94
N ILE A 68 7.25 2.16 1.29
CA ILE A 68 7.19 0.96 0.46
C ILE A 68 6.34 1.20 -0.79
N ALA A 69 5.20 1.88 -0.70
CA ALA A 69 4.34 2.11 -1.87
C ALA A 69 5.02 2.91 -3.00
N PRO A 70 5.67 4.06 -2.73
CA PRO A 70 6.43 4.75 -3.78
C PRO A 70 7.60 3.91 -4.32
N ALA A 71 8.25 3.08 -3.49
CA ALA A 71 9.29 2.17 -3.95
C ALA A 71 8.72 1.07 -4.88
N CYS A 72 7.53 0.55 -4.59
CA CYS A 72 6.79 -0.39 -5.46
C CYS A 72 6.46 0.24 -6.82
N LEU A 73 6.05 1.51 -6.84
CA LEU A 73 5.81 2.23 -8.10
C LEU A 73 7.09 2.30 -8.94
N LEU A 74 8.21 2.72 -8.34
CA LEU A 74 9.50 2.76 -9.03
C LEU A 74 9.92 1.38 -9.53
N PHE A 75 9.71 0.32 -8.75
CA PHE A 75 9.99 -1.05 -9.17
C PHE A 75 9.21 -1.44 -10.43
N LEU A 76 7.89 -1.18 -10.47
CA LEU A 76 7.07 -1.49 -11.64
C LEU A 76 7.48 -0.67 -12.87
N LEU A 77 7.77 0.62 -12.70
CA LEU A 77 8.17 1.50 -13.80
C LEU A 77 9.53 1.13 -14.39
N LEU A 78 10.50 0.76 -13.55
CA LEU A 78 11.87 0.47 -13.99
C LEU A 78 12.05 -0.96 -14.51
N ASN A 79 11.23 -1.91 -14.07
CA ASN A 79 11.38 -3.32 -14.42
C ASN A 79 10.28 -3.84 -15.35
N GLY A 80 9.14 -3.14 -15.45
CA GLY A 80 8.03 -3.53 -16.31
C GLY A 80 8.37 -3.38 -17.78
N ARG A 81 8.39 -4.49 -18.51
CA ARG A 81 8.53 -4.53 -19.96
C ARG A 81 7.21 -4.92 -20.58
N ARG A 82 6.77 -4.16 -21.58
CA ARG A 82 5.52 -4.46 -22.28
C ARG A 82 5.63 -5.82 -22.99
N ALA A 83 4.64 -6.67 -22.79
CA ALA A 83 4.57 -7.97 -23.45
C ALA A 83 4.29 -7.81 -24.95
N ALA A 84 4.54 -8.88 -25.71
CA ALA A 84 4.42 -8.88 -27.18
C ALA A 84 3.01 -8.53 -27.68
N ASP A 85 1.97 -8.92 -26.94
CA ASP A 85 0.57 -8.58 -27.23
C ASP A 85 0.18 -7.15 -26.82
N GLY A 86 1.06 -6.44 -26.12
CA GLY A 86 0.86 -5.08 -25.66
C GLY A 86 -0.17 -4.91 -24.53
N ALA A 87 -0.76 -6.00 -24.02
CA ALA A 87 -1.87 -5.98 -23.07
C ALA A 87 -1.42 -5.92 -21.60
N TYR A 88 -0.23 -6.46 -21.29
CA TYR A 88 0.35 -6.46 -19.94
C TYR A 88 1.85 -6.15 -19.95
N TYR A 89 2.39 -6.00 -18.75
CA TYR A 89 3.79 -5.76 -18.47
C TYR A 89 4.36 -6.93 -17.67
N GLU A 90 5.52 -7.41 -18.07
CA GLU A 90 6.28 -8.46 -17.40
C GLU A 90 7.54 -7.88 -16.77
N ALA A 91 7.83 -8.27 -15.54
CA ALA A 91 9.03 -7.82 -14.84
C ALA A 91 10.19 -8.83 -14.89
N GLY A 92 10.00 -10.00 -15.54
CA GLY A 92 11.01 -11.05 -15.65
C GLY A 92 11.47 -11.61 -14.30
N VAL A 93 10.61 -11.56 -13.29
CA VAL A 93 10.87 -12.04 -11.91
C VAL A 93 9.78 -13.01 -11.46
N ARG A 94 9.92 -13.56 -10.25
CA ARG A 94 8.88 -14.41 -9.66
C ARG A 94 7.56 -13.64 -9.44
N PRO A 95 6.41 -14.33 -9.32
CA PRO A 95 5.11 -13.68 -9.19
C PRO A 95 4.94 -12.76 -7.97
N LEU A 96 5.49 -13.15 -6.81
CA LEU A 96 5.31 -12.43 -5.54
C LEU A 96 5.73 -10.94 -5.64
N PRO A 97 6.94 -10.59 -6.14
CA PRO A 97 7.32 -9.20 -6.38
C PRO A 97 6.27 -8.37 -7.13
N VAL A 98 5.73 -8.93 -8.21
CA VAL A 98 4.81 -8.21 -9.10
C VAL A 98 3.46 -8.03 -8.43
N LEU A 99 2.91 -9.09 -7.85
CA LEU A 99 1.65 -9.05 -7.11
C LEU A 99 1.71 -8.08 -5.93
N PHE A 100 2.80 -8.12 -5.16
CA PHE A 100 3.01 -7.22 -4.03
C PHE A 100 3.09 -5.77 -4.51
N ALA A 101 3.92 -5.48 -5.50
CA ALA A 101 4.11 -4.12 -5.98
C ALA A 101 2.84 -3.55 -6.62
N SER A 102 2.14 -4.30 -7.46
CA SER A 102 0.93 -3.83 -8.16
C SER A 102 -0.23 -3.57 -7.20
N SER A 103 -0.44 -4.45 -6.22
CA SER A 103 -1.48 -4.25 -5.18
C SER A 103 -1.14 -3.09 -4.25
N CYS A 104 0.14 -2.96 -3.87
CA CYS A 104 0.60 -1.87 -3.01
C CYS A 104 0.42 -0.50 -3.69
N VAL A 105 0.77 -0.40 -4.97
CA VAL A 105 0.54 0.81 -5.77
C VAL A 105 -0.94 1.11 -5.91
N ALA A 106 -1.78 0.09 -6.20
CA ALA A 106 -3.22 0.27 -6.30
C ALA A 106 -3.83 0.81 -4.99
N MET A 107 -3.44 0.25 -3.84
CA MET A 107 -3.87 0.70 -2.52
C MET A 107 -3.46 2.14 -2.22
N ALA A 108 -2.20 2.49 -2.49
CA ALA A 108 -1.69 3.82 -2.21
C ALA A 108 -2.36 4.88 -3.09
N LEU A 109 -2.59 4.56 -4.37
CA LEU A 109 -3.34 5.43 -5.28
C LEU A 109 -4.80 5.58 -4.85
N ALA A 110 -5.46 4.50 -4.43
CA ALA A 110 -6.82 4.56 -3.89
C ALA A 110 -6.89 5.46 -2.65
N HIS A 111 -5.91 5.32 -1.75
CA HIS A 111 -5.84 6.11 -0.53
C HIS A 111 -5.60 7.59 -0.82
N ALA A 112 -4.63 7.90 -1.69
CA ALA A 112 -4.37 9.27 -2.13
C ALA A 112 -5.60 9.89 -2.81
N LEU A 113 -6.31 9.13 -3.65
CA LEU A 113 -7.53 9.57 -4.31
C LEU A 113 -8.65 9.85 -3.32
N VAL A 114 -8.89 8.96 -2.35
CA VAL A 114 -9.91 9.16 -1.31
C VAL A 114 -9.62 10.39 -0.46
N LEU A 115 -8.36 10.60 -0.05
CA LEU A 115 -7.97 11.81 0.68
C LEU A 115 -8.22 13.07 -0.15
N LEU A 116 -7.84 13.05 -1.43
CA LEU A 116 -8.05 14.17 -2.35
C LEU A 116 -9.55 14.48 -2.54
N LEU A 117 -10.37 13.45 -2.76
CA LEU A 117 -11.81 13.60 -2.94
C LEU A 117 -12.47 14.16 -1.69
N VAL A 118 -12.11 13.66 -0.50
CA VAL A 118 -12.63 14.18 0.78
C VAL A 118 -12.28 15.66 0.93
N TRP A 119 -11.00 15.99 0.72
CA TRP A 119 -10.50 17.37 0.83
C TRP A 119 -11.22 18.32 -0.14
N GLN A 120 -11.43 17.91 -1.38
CA GLN A 120 -12.06 18.75 -2.41
C GLN A 120 -13.58 18.85 -2.25
N ALA A 121 -14.26 17.77 -1.88
CA ALA A 121 -15.71 17.74 -1.83
C ALA A 121 -16.28 18.37 -0.55
N TRP A 122 -15.55 18.34 0.57
CA TRP A 122 -16.04 18.83 1.86
C TRP A 122 -15.01 19.64 2.67
N PRO A 123 -14.43 20.73 2.14
CA PRO A 123 -13.36 21.48 2.82
C PRO A 123 -13.77 21.96 4.23
N ASP A 124 -14.96 22.54 4.39
CA ASP A 124 -15.48 23.03 5.68
C ASP A 124 -16.50 22.07 6.33
N GLY A 125 -16.72 20.91 5.71
CA GLY A 125 -17.75 19.95 6.10
C GLY A 125 -17.21 18.76 6.87
N LEU A 126 -17.25 17.59 6.24
CA LEU A 126 -16.82 16.33 6.86
C LEU A 126 -15.30 16.12 6.86
N SER A 127 -14.52 16.93 6.14
CA SER A 127 -13.05 16.75 6.06
C SER A 127 -12.34 16.68 7.41
N PRO A 128 -12.63 17.56 8.41
CA PRO A 128 -11.99 17.47 9.73
C PRO A 128 -12.29 16.16 10.48
N ARG A 129 -13.34 15.43 10.10
CA ARG A 129 -13.70 14.12 10.68
C ARG A 129 -13.20 12.95 9.84
N LEU A 130 -13.30 13.04 8.52
CA LEU A 130 -12.93 11.97 7.58
C LEU A 130 -11.41 11.82 7.44
N LEU A 131 -10.67 12.93 7.36
CA LEU A 131 -9.22 12.88 7.12
C LEU A 131 -8.47 12.20 8.27
N PRO A 132 -8.77 12.46 9.57
CA PRO A 132 -8.14 11.71 10.66
C PRO A 132 -8.48 10.22 10.64
N VAL A 133 -9.72 9.84 10.30
CA VAL A 133 -10.12 8.42 10.20
C VAL A 133 -9.38 7.69 9.07
N LEU A 134 -9.24 8.35 7.92
CA LEU A 134 -8.47 7.80 6.80
C LEU A 134 -6.97 7.76 7.12
N ALA A 135 -6.44 8.76 7.80
CA ALA A 135 -5.08 8.75 8.31
C ALA A 135 -4.87 7.61 9.32
N ASP A 136 -5.82 7.36 10.24
CA ASP A 136 -5.76 6.23 11.18
C ASP A 136 -5.68 4.89 10.43
N LEU A 137 -6.55 4.69 9.43
CA LEU A 137 -6.53 3.50 8.59
C LEU A 137 -5.15 3.25 7.95
N ALA A 138 -4.57 4.30 7.36
CA ALA A 138 -3.32 4.16 6.62
C ALA A 138 -2.08 4.22 7.50
N LEU A 139 -2.15 4.69 8.75
CA LEU A 139 -0.96 4.93 9.57
C LEU A 139 -0.91 4.08 10.84
N LEU A 140 -2.06 3.79 11.43
CA LEU A 140 -2.17 3.19 12.77
C LEU A 140 -2.90 1.85 12.76
N GLN A 141 -3.44 1.44 11.61
CA GLN A 141 -4.23 0.22 11.44
C GLN A 141 -3.58 -0.77 10.45
N PRO A 142 -2.35 -1.24 10.73
CA PRO A 142 -1.60 -2.11 9.82
C PRO A 142 -2.29 -3.46 9.57
N VAL A 143 -3.18 -3.89 10.47
CA VAL A 143 -4.02 -5.10 10.29
C VAL A 143 -4.89 -4.96 9.06
N TYR A 144 -5.67 -3.88 8.96
CA TYR A 144 -6.58 -3.63 7.85
C TYR A 144 -5.81 -3.39 6.55
N TRP A 145 -4.69 -2.67 6.63
CA TRP A 145 -3.82 -2.45 5.48
C TRP A 145 -3.26 -3.77 4.93
N LEU A 146 -2.67 -4.60 5.78
CA LEU A 146 -2.15 -5.91 5.38
C LEU A 146 -3.26 -6.83 4.84
N ALA A 147 -4.44 -6.83 5.46
CA ALA A 147 -5.57 -7.62 4.98
C ALA A 147 -6.00 -7.22 3.56
N MET A 148 -6.14 -5.92 3.29
CA MET A 148 -6.45 -5.40 1.95
C MET A 148 -5.35 -5.77 0.93
N GLN A 149 -4.07 -5.66 1.34
CA GLN A 149 -2.93 -6.03 0.50
C GLN A 149 -2.99 -7.52 0.10
N LEU A 150 -3.17 -8.41 1.08
CA LEU A 150 -3.26 -9.84 0.83
C LEU A 150 -4.48 -10.21 -0.03
N LEU A 151 -5.63 -9.59 0.23
CA LEU A 151 -6.83 -9.79 -0.58
C LEU A 151 -6.60 -9.36 -2.04
N LEU A 152 -6.01 -8.19 -2.27
CA LEU A 152 -5.71 -7.73 -3.62
C LEU A 152 -4.70 -8.61 -4.33
N MET A 153 -3.67 -9.08 -3.63
CA MET A 153 -2.71 -10.04 -4.19
C MET A 153 -3.42 -11.33 -4.59
N ALA A 154 -4.30 -11.86 -3.74
CA ALA A 154 -5.07 -13.07 -4.02
C ALA A 154 -6.03 -12.90 -5.21
N VAL A 155 -6.79 -11.80 -5.26
CA VAL A 155 -7.70 -11.48 -6.37
C VAL A 155 -6.93 -11.30 -7.67
N SER A 156 -5.80 -10.60 -7.65
CA SER A 156 -4.96 -10.39 -8.83
C SER A 156 -4.36 -11.70 -9.34
N ALA A 157 -3.90 -12.56 -8.43
CA ALA A 157 -3.39 -13.89 -8.76
C ALA A 157 -4.48 -14.79 -9.36
N LEU A 158 -5.68 -14.77 -8.80
CA LEU A 158 -6.83 -15.54 -9.27
C LEU A 158 -7.30 -15.05 -10.65
N HIS A 159 -7.40 -13.74 -10.84
CA HIS A 159 -7.75 -13.14 -12.12
C HIS A 159 -6.74 -13.49 -13.21
N GLY A 160 -5.44 -13.44 -12.89
CA GLY A 160 -4.39 -13.87 -13.81
C GLY A 160 -4.52 -15.35 -14.21
N ARG A 161 -4.88 -16.23 -13.26
CA ARG A 161 -5.12 -17.66 -13.54
C ARG A 161 -6.32 -17.88 -14.46
N PHE A 162 -7.43 -17.17 -14.26
CA PHE A 162 -8.61 -17.30 -15.13
C PHE A 162 -8.36 -16.78 -16.54
N ASP A 163 -7.58 -15.70 -16.67
CA ASP A 163 -7.25 -15.10 -17.97
C ASP A 163 -6.06 -15.80 -18.66
N GLY A 164 -5.51 -16.88 -18.09
CA GLY A 164 -4.35 -17.59 -18.62
C GLY A 164 -3.06 -16.75 -18.66
N ARG A 165 -3.01 -15.65 -17.89
CA ARG A 165 -1.87 -14.72 -17.88
C ARG A 165 -0.73 -15.23 -17.01
N PRO A 166 0.53 -14.86 -17.32
CA PRO A 166 1.64 -15.11 -16.43
C PRO A 166 1.39 -14.47 -15.06
N MET A 167 1.56 -15.22 -13.97
CA MET A 167 1.36 -14.67 -12.62
C MET A 167 2.39 -13.58 -12.24
N ALA A 168 3.45 -13.44 -13.03
CA ALA A 168 4.45 -12.38 -12.91
C ALA A 168 4.20 -11.21 -13.89
N ALA A 169 2.97 -11.08 -14.40
CA ALA A 169 2.54 -9.97 -15.21
C ALA A 169 1.59 -9.03 -14.44
N PHE A 170 1.61 -7.76 -14.78
CA PHE A 170 0.66 -6.75 -14.29
C PHE A 170 0.13 -5.91 -15.45
N SER A 171 -1.02 -5.27 -15.26
CA SER A 171 -1.60 -4.37 -16.26
C SER A 171 -2.12 -3.10 -15.59
N VAL A 172 -2.17 -2.01 -16.36
CA VAL A 172 -2.73 -0.73 -15.87
C VAL A 172 -4.20 -0.92 -15.49
N ARG A 173 -4.97 -1.67 -16.29
CA ARG A 173 -6.37 -2.01 -15.98
C ARG A 173 -6.48 -2.82 -14.68
N GLY A 174 -5.56 -3.74 -14.43
CA GLY A 174 -5.51 -4.49 -13.16
C GLY A 174 -5.24 -3.57 -11.96
N ILE A 175 -4.32 -2.62 -12.09
CA ILE A 175 -4.07 -1.61 -11.06
C ILE A 175 -5.30 -0.72 -10.84
N GLN A 176 -5.98 -0.28 -11.91
CA GLN A 176 -7.22 0.51 -11.82
C GLN A 176 -8.34 -0.28 -11.12
N ALA A 177 -8.53 -1.55 -11.47
CA ALA A 177 -9.51 -2.41 -10.81
C ALA A 177 -9.18 -2.61 -9.32
N GLY A 178 -7.90 -2.84 -8.99
CA GLY A 178 -7.45 -2.93 -7.60
C GLY A 178 -7.64 -1.62 -6.82
N LEU A 179 -7.44 -0.49 -7.48
CA LEU A 179 -7.68 0.84 -6.93
C LEU A 179 -9.17 1.02 -6.60
N LEU A 180 -10.07 0.67 -7.52
CA LEU A 180 -11.51 0.78 -7.28
C LEU A 180 -11.96 -0.12 -6.13
N LEU A 181 -11.49 -1.37 -6.08
CA LEU A 181 -11.82 -2.30 -5.00
C LEU A 181 -11.36 -1.78 -3.64
N THR A 182 -10.15 -1.24 -3.57
CA THR A 182 -9.62 -0.68 -2.32
C THR A 182 -10.26 0.64 -1.95
N LEU A 183 -10.64 1.46 -2.91
CA LEU A 183 -11.39 2.68 -2.66
C LEU A 183 -12.71 2.35 -1.96
N VAL A 184 -13.45 1.36 -2.46
CA VAL A 184 -14.68 0.86 -1.78
C VAL A 184 -14.36 0.39 -0.37
N ALA A 185 -13.33 -0.44 -0.17
CA ALA A 185 -12.96 -0.93 1.16
C ALA A 185 -12.60 0.20 2.15
N GLN A 186 -11.84 1.20 1.71
CA GLN A 186 -11.45 2.34 2.55
C GLN A 186 -12.64 3.23 2.89
N THR A 187 -13.56 3.45 1.95
CA THR A 187 -14.80 4.20 2.22
C THR A 187 -15.72 3.45 3.19
N ALA A 188 -15.84 2.12 3.07
CA ALA A 188 -16.61 1.30 3.99
C ALA A 188 -16.01 1.35 5.41
N TYR A 189 -14.68 1.29 5.53
CA TYR A 189 -13.99 1.48 6.80
C TYR A 189 -14.30 2.85 7.42
N ALA A 190 -14.18 3.93 6.63
CA ALA A 190 -14.44 5.28 7.11
C ALA A 190 -15.90 5.46 7.57
N ALA A 191 -16.86 4.87 6.84
CA ALA A 191 -18.27 4.90 7.22
C ALA A 191 -18.53 4.14 8.54
N ALA A 192 -17.96 2.94 8.68
CA ALA A 192 -18.11 2.13 9.90
C ALA A 192 -17.46 2.80 11.12
N ALA A 193 -16.31 3.46 10.94
CA ALA A 193 -15.62 4.17 12.01
C ALA A 193 -16.37 5.43 12.48
N LEU A 194 -17.06 6.13 11.58
CA LEU A 194 -17.82 7.34 11.91
C LEU A 194 -19.22 7.06 12.45
N TRP A 195 -19.87 5.97 12.01
CA TRP A 195 -21.19 5.55 12.46
C TRP A 195 -21.16 4.12 13.02
N PRO A 196 -20.59 3.91 14.22
CA PRO A 196 -20.60 2.61 14.88
C PRO A 196 -22.05 2.24 15.23
N GLY A 197 -22.67 1.34 14.44
CA GLY A 197 -24.06 0.90 14.59
C GLY A 197 -24.90 0.87 13.30
N ALA A 198 -24.34 1.31 12.17
CA ALA A 198 -25.02 1.23 10.87
C ALA A 198 -24.97 -0.17 10.20
N PHE A 199 -24.26 -1.12 10.79
CA PHE A 199 -24.06 -2.48 10.30
C PHE A 199 -23.97 -3.48 11.45
#